data_AF-A0AB36P5Q7-F1
#
_entry.id   AF-A0AB36P5Q7-F1
#
_cell.length_a   1.000
_cell.length_b   1.000
_cell.length_c   1.000
_cell.angle_alpha   90.00
_cell.angle_beta   90.00
_cell.angle_gamma   90.00
#
_symmetry.space_group_name_H-M   'P 1'
#
loop_
_entity.id
_entity.type
_entity.pdbx_description
1 polymer ?
#
loop_
_entity_poly.entity_id
_entity_poly.type
_entity_poly.pdbx_seq_one_letter_code
_entity_poly.pdbx_strand_id
1 'polypeptide(L)'
;MKRKDIKVNNSSDYWYDYEAELSVYGFLRWEKQESLDFFLNAKNSFAWDYICLSNKFGIATSTKYFENIHHFESEFLLYKSMFDDIRYHNPLLFIHTYDESWVFPSILFINNEQQQPEPIVSIDPIIRLEELNSKYTCTPIKVALDIGTKGIQLYYYLDNDIFNLRLENKKCLEFEYPIDNSDLAYLNTQRLNSFLRDLKKLCFKYGANDFEFENLGLNDFSENGVLFDGEVIYYEDIVGLLLPHQKIVK
;
A
#
# COMPACT_ATOMS: atom_id res chain seq x y z
N MET A 1 24.06 20.41 -25.00
CA MET A 1 24.48 19.45 -23.95
C MET A 1 23.32 18.49 -23.72
N LYS A 2 23.49 17.17 -23.89
CA LYS A 2 22.48 16.21 -23.41
C LYS A 2 22.45 16.36 -21.88
N ARG A 3 21.40 16.98 -21.34
CA ARG A 3 21.21 17.10 -19.89
C ARG A 3 21.04 15.67 -19.36
N LYS A 4 21.83 15.30 -18.35
CA LYS A 4 21.81 13.96 -17.75
C LYS A 4 20.77 13.95 -16.64
N ASP A 5 19.91 12.95 -16.64
CA ASP A 5 18.94 12.71 -15.56
C ASP A 5 19.69 12.50 -14.23
N ILE A 6 19.09 12.95 -13.12
CA ILE A 6 19.66 12.78 -11.77
C ILE A 6 19.24 11.40 -11.28
N LYS A 7 20.20 10.49 -11.11
CA LYS A 7 19.96 9.16 -10.55
C LYS A 7 19.82 9.25 -9.03
N VAL A 8 18.77 8.63 -8.47
CA VAL A 8 18.44 8.75 -7.05
C VAL A 8 18.51 7.43 -6.31
N ASN A 9 18.89 7.51 -5.04
CA ASN A 9 18.89 6.40 -4.10
C ASN A 9 17.66 6.44 -3.16
N ASN A 10 16.93 7.56 -3.18
CA ASN A 10 15.72 7.80 -2.44
C ASN A 10 14.81 8.68 -3.32
N SER A 11 13.68 8.14 -3.74
CA SER A 11 12.64 8.79 -4.54
C SER A 11 11.76 9.75 -3.72
N SER A 12 11.54 9.46 -2.43
CA SER A 12 10.79 10.35 -1.52
C SER A 12 11.46 11.72 -1.32
N ASP A 13 12.78 11.79 -1.51
CA ASP A 13 13.54 13.04 -1.49
C ASP A 13 13.12 14.02 -2.60
N TYR A 14 12.44 13.56 -3.64
CA TYR A 14 12.08 14.37 -4.82
C TYR A 14 10.57 14.53 -5.01
N TRP A 15 9.81 13.89 -4.13
CA TRP A 15 8.35 13.96 -4.10
C TRP A 15 7.87 15.08 -3.15
N TYR A 16 6.72 15.66 -3.47
CA TYR A 16 5.99 16.60 -2.62
C TYR A 16 4.48 16.28 -2.71
N ASP A 17 3.76 16.62 -1.64
CA ASP A 17 2.33 16.44 -1.41
C ASP A 17 1.52 16.41 -2.73
N TYR A 18 1.17 15.20 -3.17
CA TYR A 18 0.16 15.01 -4.20
C TYR A 18 -1.17 14.89 -3.48
N GLU A 19 -2.21 15.50 -4.05
CA GLU A 19 -3.59 15.36 -3.58
C GLU A 19 -4.05 13.92 -3.85
N ALA A 20 -3.48 12.94 -3.16
CA ALA A 20 -3.79 11.51 -3.28
C ALA A 20 -5.30 11.28 -3.13
N GLU A 21 -5.98 12.15 -2.37
CA GLU A 21 -7.44 12.18 -2.20
C GLU A 21 -8.24 12.40 -3.49
N LEU A 22 -7.61 12.84 -4.59
CA LEU A 22 -8.24 13.06 -5.90
C LEU A 22 -7.97 11.93 -6.93
N SER A 23 -7.20 10.90 -6.58
CA SER A 23 -6.82 9.82 -7.51
C SER A 23 -7.11 8.45 -6.91
N VAL A 24 -8.41 8.11 -6.83
CA VAL A 24 -8.81 6.74 -6.51
C VAL A 24 -8.50 5.87 -7.72
N TYR A 25 -7.84 4.74 -7.50
CA TYR A 25 -7.44 3.84 -8.57
C TYR A 25 -8.46 2.73 -8.82
N GLY A 26 -9.03 2.18 -7.75
CA GLY A 26 -9.98 1.10 -7.86
C GLY A 26 -10.92 1.04 -6.67
N PHE A 27 -12.12 0.54 -6.95
CA PHE A 27 -13.18 0.31 -5.99
C PHE A 27 -13.50 -1.18 -5.96
N LEU A 28 -13.43 -1.79 -4.77
CA LEU A 28 -13.90 -3.14 -4.49
C LEU A 28 -15.14 -3.04 -3.62
N ARG A 29 -16.26 -3.61 -4.08
CA ARG A 29 -17.57 -3.38 -3.44
C ARG A 29 -18.23 -4.67 -2.99
N TRP A 30 -18.96 -4.56 -1.89
CA TRP A 30 -19.90 -5.55 -1.38
C TRP A 30 -21.30 -4.95 -1.46
N GLU A 31 -22.02 -5.26 -2.54
CA GLU A 31 -23.32 -4.62 -2.80
C GLU A 31 -24.53 -5.47 -2.42
N LYS A 32 -24.34 -6.78 -2.30
CA LYS A 32 -25.43 -7.74 -2.01
C LYS A 32 -25.51 -7.99 -0.52
N GLN A 33 -26.72 -8.19 0.01
CA GLN A 33 -26.91 -8.44 1.45
C GLN A 33 -26.10 -9.64 1.95
N GLU A 34 -26.09 -10.75 1.20
CA GLU A 34 -25.30 -11.94 1.55
C GLU A 34 -23.78 -11.65 1.63
N SER A 35 -23.27 -10.82 0.71
CA SER A 35 -21.87 -10.38 0.68
C SER A 35 -21.56 -9.48 1.88
N LEU A 36 -22.46 -8.56 2.20
CA LEU A 36 -22.34 -7.65 3.35
C LEU A 36 -22.31 -8.45 4.67
N ASP A 37 -23.26 -9.35 4.86
CA ASP A 37 -23.36 -10.17 6.06
C ASP A 37 -22.12 -11.07 6.23
N PHE A 38 -21.66 -11.66 5.12
CA PHE A 38 -20.43 -12.46 5.11
C PHE A 38 -19.23 -11.61 5.56
N PHE A 39 -19.02 -10.44 4.96
CA PHE A 39 -17.88 -9.58 5.28
C PHE A 39 -17.94 -9.10 6.73
N LEU A 40 -19.10 -8.65 7.22
CA LEU A 40 -19.23 -8.13 8.59
C LEU A 40 -18.88 -9.19 9.65
N ASN A 41 -19.20 -10.46 9.40
CA ASN A 41 -18.82 -11.58 10.27
C ASN A 41 -17.33 -11.93 10.16
N ALA A 42 -16.72 -11.70 9.01
CA ALA A 42 -15.33 -12.09 8.70
C ALA A 42 -14.33 -10.93 8.77
N LYS A 43 -14.75 -9.70 9.10
CA LYS A 43 -13.95 -8.47 8.96
C LYS A 43 -12.63 -8.46 9.73
N ASN A 44 -12.57 -9.12 10.89
CA ASN A 44 -11.33 -9.23 11.66
C ASN A 44 -10.33 -10.16 10.96
N SER A 45 -10.81 -11.29 10.43
CA SER A 45 -10.01 -12.20 9.62
C SER A 45 -9.57 -11.55 8.31
N PHE A 46 -10.45 -10.77 7.67
CA PHE A 46 -10.09 -9.95 6.51
C PHE A 46 -8.97 -8.97 6.84
N ALA A 47 -9.08 -8.22 7.93
CA ALA A 47 -8.06 -7.27 8.37
C ALA A 47 -6.74 -7.98 8.69
N TRP A 48 -6.80 -9.16 9.32
CA TRP A 48 -5.61 -9.98 9.57
C TRP A 48 -4.93 -10.44 8.26
N ASP A 49 -5.71 -11.02 7.34
CA ASP A 49 -5.19 -11.44 6.04
C ASP A 49 -4.64 -10.24 5.23
N TYR A 50 -5.24 -9.06 5.39
CA TYR A 50 -4.77 -7.82 4.80
C TYR A 50 -3.42 -7.37 5.38
N ILE A 51 -3.22 -7.46 6.70
CA ILE A 51 -1.92 -7.23 7.35
C ILE A 51 -0.88 -8.22 6.80
N CYS A 52 -1.21 -9.51 6.75
CA CYS A 52 -0.32 -10.53 6.21
C CYS A 52 0.04 -10.29 4.73
N LEU A 53 -0.95 -9.88 3.92
CA LEU A 53 -0.75 -9.54 2.51
C LEU A 53 0.18 -8.33 2.34
N SER A 54 -0.03 -7.30 3.15
CA SER A 54 0.77 -6.08 3.12
C SER A 54 2.22 -6.38 3.50
N ASN A 55 2.43 -7.17 4.56
CA ASN A 55 3.75 -7.66 4.96
C ASN A 55 4.41 -8.52 3.86
N LYS A 56 3.65 -9.40 3.20
CA LYS A 56 4.15 -10.28 2.11
C LYS A 56 4.77 -9.49 0.96
N PHE A 57 4.26 -8.32 0.62
CA PHE A 57 4.77 -7.52 -0.49
C PHE A 57 5.58 -6.28 -0.05
N GLY A 58 5.74 -6.10 1.26
CA GLY A 58 6.38 -4.91 1.82
C GLY A 58 5.59 -3.63 1.51
N ILE A 59 4.27 -3.72 1.45
CA ILE A 59 3.38 -2.57 1.19
C ILE A 59 2.93 -1.97 2.52
N ALA A 60 2.91 -0.64 2.55
CA ALA A 60 2.55 0.18 3.69
C ALA A 60 1.14 -0.11 4.21
N THR A 61 1.07 -0.73 5.38
CA THR A 61 -0.05 -0.55 6.30
C THR A 61 0.54 -0.05 7.59
N SER A 62 0.16 1.14 8.04
CA SER A 62 0.37 1.52 9.44
C SER A 62 -0.30 0.42 10.26
N THR A 63 0.50 -0.47 10.83
CA THR A 63 0.05 -1.56 11.68
C THR A 63 1.03 -1.66 12.83
N LYS A 64 0.50 -1.64 14.05
CA LYS A 64 1.20 -2.13 15.22
C LYS A 64 1.69 -3.56 14.95
N TYR A 65 2.82 -3.95 15.53
CA TYR A 65 3.21 -5.35 15.49
C TYR A 65 2.18 -6.18 16.25
N PHE A 66 1.58 -7.16 15.58
CA PHE A 66 0.67 -8.12 16.17
C PHE A 66 1.27 -9.51 16.01
N GLU A 67 1.42 -10.22 17.12
CA GLU A 67 2.04 -11.55 17.14
C GLU A 67 1.21 -12.62 16.41
N ASN A 68 -0.12 -12.49 16.49
CA ASN A 68 -1.08 -13.42 15.92
C ASN A 68 -2.47 -12.77 15.88
N ILE A 69 -3.43 -13.45 15.24
CA ILE A 69 -4.81 -12.96 15.13
C ILE A 69 -5.47 -12.72 16.49
N HIS A 70 -5.19 -13.53 17.52
CA HIS A 70 -5.80 -13.33 18.84
C HIS A 70 -5.28 -12.09 19.55
N HIS A 71 -3.98 -11.78 19.40
CA HIS A 71 -3.41 -10.52 19.87
C HIS A 71 -4.07 -9.34 19.14
N PHE A 72 -4.20 -9.39 17.81
CA PHE A 72 -4.92 -8.38 17.03
C PHE A 72 -6.37 -8.20 17.48
N GLU A 73 -7.12 -9.29 17.64
CA GLU A 73 -8.53 -9.26 18.06
C GLU A 73 -8.71 -8.66 19.45
N SER A 74 -7.80 -8.99 20.38
CA SER A 74 -7.84 -8.47 21.75
C SER A 74 -7.59 -6.96 21.78
N GLU A 75 -6.57 -6.50 21.05
CA GLU A 75 -6.24 -5.07 20.93
C GLU A 75 -7.36 -4.29 20.22
N PHE A 76 -7.91 -4.85 19.14
CA PHE A 76 -9.02 -4.23 18.42
C PHE A 76 -10.29 -4.15 19.28
N LEU A 77 -10.56 -5.17 20.12
CA LEU A 77 -11.69 -5.14 21.04
C LEU A 77 -11.56 -4.02 22.07
N LEU A 78 -10.36 -3.84 22.63
CA LEU A 78 -10.06 -2.74 23.56
C LEU A 78 -10.26 -1.38 22.87
N TYR A 79 -9.65 -1.19 21.69
CA TYR A 79 -9.83 0.03 20.89
C TYR A 79 -11.31 0.32 20.61
N LYS A 80 -12.04 -0.66 20.08
CA LYS A 80 -13.46 -0.54 19.76
C LYS A 80 -14.28 -0.12 20.97
N SER A 81 -13.96 -0.61 22.17
CA SER A 81 -14.68 -0.28 23.40
C SER A 81 -14.50 1.17 23.86
N MET A 82 -13.50 1.88 23.31
CA MET A 82 -13.26 3.29 23.61
C MET A 82 -14.15 4.25 22.80
N PHE A 83 -14.86 3.76 21.78
CA PHE A 83 -15.64 4.59 20.86
C PHE A 83 -17.08 4.10 20.75
N ASP A 84 -18.03 5.00 21.02
CA ASP A 84 -19.46 4.75 20.81
C ASP A 84 -19.85 4.78 19.33
N ASP A 85 -19.09 5.52 18.52
CA ASP A 85 -19.37 5.68 17.09
C ASP A 85 -18.87 4.48 16.28
N ILE A 86 -19.81 3.83 15.61
CA ILE A 86 -19.59 2.61 14.81
C ILE A 86 -18.58 2.81 13.65
N ARG A 87 -18.33 4.05 13.22
CA ARG A 87 -17.28 4.36 12.23
C ARG A 87 -15.89 3.97 12.73
N TYR A 88 -15.67 4.02 14.04
CA TYR A 88 -14.44 3.54 14.69
C TYR A 88 -14.45 2.02 14.91
N HIS A 89 -15.52 1.31 14.56
CA HIS A 89 -15.56 -0.17 14.64
C HIS A 89 -15.07 -0.84 13.36
N ASN A 90 -14.26 -0.09 12.59
CA ASN A 90 -13.62 -0.48 11.36
C ASN A 90 -12.19 -0.95 11.66
N PRO A 91 -11.87 -2.24 11.42
CA PRO A 91 -10.56 -2.78 11.75
C PRO A 91 -9.43 -2.20 10.87
N LEU A 92 -9.72 -1.76 9.64
CA LEU A 92 -8.73 -1.08 8.81
C LEU A 92 -8.47 0.34 9.32
N LEU A 93 -9.48 1.03 9.83
CA LEU A 93 -9.26 2.33 10.49
C LEU A 93 -8.40 2.17 11.75
N PHE A 94 -8.67 1.15 12.56
CA PHE A 94 -7.92 0.85 13.78
C PHE A 94 -6.42 0.70 13.51
N ILE A 95 -6.04 -0.15 12.55
CA ILE A 95 -4.62 -0.34 12.23
C ILE A 95 -3.98 0.99 11.80
N HIS A 96 -4.68 1.79 11.00
CA HIS A 96 -4.14 3.03 10.45
C HIS A 96 -4.06 4.21 11.42
N THR A 97 -4.83 4.22 12.52
CA THR A 97 -4.95 5.38 13.43
C THR A 97 -4.02 5.37 14.65
N TYR A 98 -3.28 4.28 14.89
CA TYR A 98 -2.49 4.16 16.12
C TYR A 98 -1.01 4.60 15.94
N ASP A 99 -0.63 5.60 16.73
CA ASP A 99 0.56 6.49 16.70
C ASP A 99 1.96 5.82 16.70
N GLU A 100 2.07 4.49 16.68
CA GLU A 100 3.35 3.79 16.87
C GLU A 100 3.79 2.93 15.67
N SER A 101 3.26 3.18 14.48
CA SER A 101 3.43 2.27 13.34
C SER A 101 4.21 2.87 12.17
N TRP A 102 5.22 2.13 11.72
CA TRP A 102 6.07 2.43 10.59
C TRP A 102 5.27 2.38 9.29
N VAL A 103 5.43 3.41 8.44
CA VAL A 103 4.61 3.59 7.22
C VAL A 103 5.25 3.02 5.96
N PHE A 104 6.43 2.41 6.07
CA PHE A 104 6.96 1.55 5.03
C PHE A 104 7.92 0.58 5.70
N PRO A 105 7.83 -0.74 5.46
CA PRO A 105 8.93 -1.60 5.81
C PRO A 105 10.03 -1.35 4.77
N SER A 106 10.92 -0.40 5.04
CA SER A 106 12.33 -0.58 4.70
C SER A 106 12.95 -1.71 5.51
N ILE A 107 12.14 -2.60 6.12
CA ILE A 107 12.46 -3.62 7.11
C ILE A 107 11.59 -4.89 6.88
N LEU A 108 12.17 -6.06 6.63
CA LEU A 108 11.49 -7.36 6.47
C LEU A 108 11.42 -8.10 7.80
N PHE A 109 10.29 -8.76 8.09
CA PHE A 109 10.26 -9.87 9.04
C PHE A 109 10.57 -11.15 8.26
N ILE A 110 11.71 -11.78 8.54
CA ILE A 110 12.21 -12.92 7.74
C ILE A 110 11.48 -14.22 8.11
N ASN A 111 10.90 -14.32 9.31
CA ASN A 111 10.00 -15.39 9.73
C ASN A 111 9.30 -15.05 11.07
N ASN A 112 8.36 -15.90 11.50
CA ASN A 112 7.66 -15.80 12.80
C ASN A 112 8.56 -15.96 14.04
N GLU A 113 9.84 -16.30 13.87
CA GLU A 113 10.80 -16.52 14.96
C GLU A 113 11.70 -15.29 15.21
N GLN A 114 11.79 -14.36 14.26
CA GLN A 114 12.58 -13.14 14.41
C GLN A 114 11.81 -12.07 15.19
N GLN A 115 12.38 -11.64 16.31
CA GLN A 115 11.81 -10.59 17.17
C GLN A 115 12.03 -9.16 16.63
N GLN A 116 12.93 -8.96 15.66
CA GLN A 116 13.23 -7.63 15.10
C GLN A 116 13.29 -7.67 13.57
N PRO A 117 12.69 -6.68 12.88
CA PRO A 117 12.66 -6.63 11.43
C PRO A 117 13.99 -6.08 10.85
N GLU A 118 14.43 -6.60 9.71
CA GLU A 118 15.75 -6.30 9.10
C GLU A 118 15.65 -5.39 7.88
N PRO A 119 16.49 -4.35 7.74
CA PRO A 119 16.33 -3.39 6.66
C PRO A 119 16.54 -3.96 5.25
N ILE A 120 15.61 -3.68 4.32
CA ILE A 120 15.78 -4.04 2.90
C ILE A 120 16.74 -3.04 2.26
N VAL A 121 17.91 -3.52 1.88
CA VAL A 121 18.91 -2.72 1.19
C VAL A 121 18.42 -2.41 -0.23
N SER A 122 18.62 -1.17 -0.69
CA SER A 122 18.25 -0.69 -2.04
C SER A 122 16.74 -0.54 -2.30
N ILE A 123 15.96 -0.36 -1.25
CA ILE A 123 14.56 0.06 -1.36
C ILE A 123 14.43 1.37 -0.63
N ASP A 124 13.91 2.36 -1.34
CA ASP A 124 13.60 3.63 -0.73
C ASP A 124 12.42 3.46 0.23
N PRO A 125 12.58 3.69 1.56
CA PRO A 125 11.43 3.92 2.41
C PRO A 125 10.75 5.19 1.91
N ILE A 126 9.61 5.02 1.26
CA ILE A 126 8.90 6.15 0.66
C ILE A 126 8.50 7.21 1.73
N ILE A 127 8.42 6.83 3.02
CA ILE A 127 8.24 7.74 4.16
C ILE A 127 8.97 7.18 5.39
N ARG A 128 9.71 8.02 6.12
CA ARG A 128 10.31 7.66 7.43
C ARG A 128 9.32 7.88 8.57
N LEU A 129 9.43 7.10 9.65
CA LEU A 129 8.55 7.20 10.83
C LEU A 129 8.45 8.64 11.37
N GLU A 130 9.55 9.40 11.33
CA GLU A 130 9.60 10.78 11.84
C GLU A 130 8.78 11.79 11.01
N GLU A 131 8.39 11.42 9.78
CA GLU A 131 7.69 12.31 8.85
C GLU A 131 6.15 12.20 8.97
N LEU A 132 5.65 11.21 9.72
CA LEU A 132 4.23 10.88 9.88
C LEU A 132 3.40 11.93 10.63
N ASN A 133 3.97 12.56 11.65
CA ASN A 133 3.26 13.49 12.54
C ASN A 133 2.77 14.77 11.84
N SER A 134 3.06 14.94 10.55
CA SER A 134 2.63 16.12 9.76
C SER A 134 2.00 15.80 8.40
N LYS A 135 1.97 14.53 7.94
CA LYS A 135 1.83 14.20 6.51
C LYS A 135 1.10 12.90 6.16
N TYR A 136 0.17 12.41 6.96
CA TYR A 136 -0.62 11.19 6.61
C TYR A 136 -1.39 11.34 5.27
N THR A 137 -1.68 12.57 4.83
CA THR A 137 -2.24 12.88 3.50
C THR A 137 -1.27 12.62 2.35
N CYS A 138 0.02 12.44 2.64
CA CYS A 138 1.10 12.34 1.67
C CYS A 138 1.62 10.91 1.54
N THR A 139 0.77 9.87 1.53
CA THR A 139 1.22 8.47 1.31
C THR A 139 1.07 8.05 -0.15
N PRO A 140 2.05 7.34 -0.73
CA PRO A 140 2.05 7.00 -2.17
C PRO A 140 0.98 5.96 -2.50
N ILE A 141 0.57 5.21 -1.48
CA ILE A 141 -0.56 4.30 -1.51
C ILE A 141 -1.38 4.55 -0.24
N LYS A 142 -2.70 4.59 -0.37
CA LYS A 142 -3.63 4.63 0.75
C LYS A 142 -4.74 3.64 0.47
N VAL A 143 -5.00 2.73 1.40
CA VAL A 143 -6.13 1.80 1.30
C VAL A 143 -7.11 2.17 2.39
N ALA A 144 -8.37 2.34 2.02
CA ALA A 144 -9.42 2.70 2.95
C ALA A 144 -10.62 1.77 2.76
N LEU A 145 -11.16 1.35 3.88
CA LEU A 145 -12.40 0.61 3.96
C LEU A 145 -13.48 1.54 4.48
N ASP A 146 -14.57 1.68 3.75
CA ASP A 146 -15.77 2.37 4.20
C ASP A 146 -16.86 1.33 4.46
N ILE A 147 -17.35 1.33 5.70
CA ILE A 147 -18.43 0.47 6.17
C ILE A 147 -19.66 1.37 6.35
N GLY A 148 -20.31 1.68 5.24
CA GLY A 148 -21.44 2.61 5.17
C GLY A 148 -22.80 1.93 5.21
N THR A 149 -23.87 2.73 5.29
CA THR A 149 -25.26 2.25 5.35
C THR A 149 -25.81 1.74 4.02
N LYS A 150 -25.13 2.04 2.90
CA LYS A 150 -25.55 1.65 1.54
C LYS A 150 -24.71 0.54 0.93
N GLY A 151 -23.64 0.13 1.59
CA GLY A 151 -22.69 -0.86 1.09
C GLY A 151 -21.35 -0.77 1.81
N ILE A 152 -20.51 -1.77 1.59
CA ILE A 152 -19.11 -1.75 2.02
C ILE A 152 -18.26 -1.56 0.77
N GLN A 153 -17.29 -0.67 0.85
CA GLN A 153 -16.37 -0.41 -0.25
C GLN A 153 -14.94 -0.31 0.28
N LEU A 154 -14.01 -0.93 -0.43
CA LEU A 154 -12.59 -0.71 -0.26
C LEU A 154 -12.10 0.05 -1.47
N TYR A 155 -11.51 1.21 -1.23
CA TYR A 155 -10.87 2.01 -2.26
C TYR A 155 -9.40 2.18 -1.93
N TYR A 156 -8.59 2.21 -2.98
CA TYR A 156 -7.17 2.45 -2.84
C TYR A 156 -6.72 3.56 -3.78
N TYR A 157 -5.99 4.50 -3.19
CA TYR A 157 -5.38 5.64 -3.84
C TYR A 157 -3.94 5.30 -4.17
N LEU A 158 -3.46 5.81 -5.30
CA LEU A 158 -2.12 5.54 -5.79
C LEU A 158 -1.52 6.81 -6.42
N ASP A 159 -0.37 7.24 -5.90
CA ASP A 159 0.49 8.23 -6.55
C ASP A 159 1.52 7.47 -7.42
N ASN A 160 1.52 7.74 -8.73
CA ASN A 160 2.34 7.02 -9.71
C ASN A 160 3.81 7.40 -9.70
N ASP A 161 4.15 8.64 -9.41
CA ASP A 161 5.46 9.16 -9.83
C ASP A 161 6.61 8.36 -9.21
N ILE A 162 6.40 7.85 -8.00
CA ILE A 162 7.37 7.04 -7.26
C ILE A 162 7.50 5.59 -7.75
N PHE A 163 6.51 5.10 -8.49
CA PHE A 163 6.52 3.79 -9.15
C PHE A 163 6.90 3.88 -10.63
N ASN A 164 7.06 5.09 -11.17
CA ASN A 164 7.47 5.28 -12.55
C ASN A 164 8.98 5.28 -12.70
N LEU A 165 9.45 4.92 -13.91
CA LEU A 165 10.88 4.98 -14.28
C LEU A 165 11.46 6.40 -14.15
N ARG A 166 10.60 7.41 -14.29
CA ARG A 166 10.94 8.82 -14.17
C ARG A 166 9.98 9.49 -13.21
N LEU A 167 10.52 10.32 -12.34
CA LEU A 167 9.75 11.13 -11.40
C LEU A 167 9.97 12.61 -11.69
N GLU A 168 8.90 13.40 -11.64
CA GLU A 168 9.01 14.86 -11.69
C GLU A 168 9.56 15.38 -10.35
N ASN A 169 10.59 16.22 -10.39
CA ASN A 169 11.11 16.85 -9.17
C ASN A 169 10.15 17.93 -8.66
N LYS A 170 9.16 17.52 -7.86
CA LYS A 170 8.12 18.40 -7.30
C LYS A 170 8.66 19.39 -6.25
N LYS A 171 9.92 19.26 -5.81
CA LYS A 171 10.59 20.22 -4.91
C LYS A 171 11.27 21.38 -5.66
N CYS A 172 11.31 21.33 -6.99
CA CYS A 172 11.81 22.43 -7.82
C CYS A 172 10.65 23.18 -8.49
N LEU A 173 10.68 24.51 -8.43
CA LEU A 173 9.71 25.38 -9.11
C LEU A 173 9.76 25.28 -10.64
N GLU A 174 10.85 24.73 -11.16
CA GLU A 174 11.06 24.44 -12.57
C GLU A 174 10.96 22.92 -12.72
N PHE A 175 9.86 22.43 -13.30
CA PHE A 175 9.63 21.04 -13.75
C PHE A 175 10.65 20.56 -14.82
N GLU A 176 11.85 21.15 -14.85
CA GLU A 176 12.87 21.01 -15.89
C GLU A 176 13.84 19.85 -15.64
N TYR A 177 13.72 19.14 -14.50
CA TYR A 177 14.68 18.11 -14.08
C TYR A 177 13.95 16.80 -13.73
N PRO A 178 13.66 15.95 -14.73
CA PRO A 178 13.19 14.61 -14.44
C PRO A 178 14.27 13.83 -13.67
N ILE A 179 13.80 13.09 -12.67
CA ILE A 179 14.61 12.24 -11.80
C ILE A 179 14.59 10.82 -12.37
N ASP A 180 15.78 10.22 -12.51
CA ASP A 180 15.93 8.83 -12.92
C ASP A 180 15.67 7.93 -11.70
N ASN A 181 14.49 7.33 -11.69
CA ASN A 181 13.97 6.45 -10.64
C ASN A 181 14.04 4.97 -11.05
N SER A 182 14.72 4.64 -12.17
CA SER A 182 14.63 3.31 -12.79
C SER A 182 14.95 2.15 -11.84
N ASP A 183 15.98 2.33 -11.00
CA ASP A 183 16.48 1.29 -10.10
C ASP A 183 15.48 0.98 -8.97
N LEU A 184 14.83 2.03 -8.44
CA LEU A 184 13.84 1.89 -7.36
C LEU A 184 12.49 1.42 -7.92
N ALA A 185 12.07 1.98 -9.05
CA ALA A 185 10.86 1.59 -9.75
C ALA A 185 10.87 0.10 -10.14
N TYR A 186 12.03 -0.44 -10.52
CA TYR A 186 12.19 -1.86 -10.85
C TYR A 186 11.92 -2.82 -9.67
N LEU A 187 11.90 -2.32 -8.44
CA LEU A 187 11.55 -3.12 -7.27
C LEU A 187 10.16 -2.77 -6.73
N ASN A 188 9.85 -1.49 -6.64
CA ASN A 188 8.63 -0.99 -6.00
C ASN A 188 7.38 -1.29 -6.82
N THR A 189 7.45 -1.12 -8.15
CA THR A 189 6.29 -1.26 -9.05
C THR A 189 5.79 -2.68 -9.11
N GLN A 190 6.71 -3.64 -9.23
CA GLN A 190 6.38 -5.05 -9.33
C GLN A 190 5.77 -5.58 -8.02
N ARG A 191 6.26 -5.10 -6.87
CA ARG A 191 5.67 -5.41 -5.55
C ARG A 191 4.28 -4.83 -5.39
N LEU A 192 4.11 -3.56 -5.78
CA LEU A 192 2.81 -2.91 -5.81
C LEU A 192 1.83 -3.69 -6.70
N ASN A 193 2.22 -4.03 -7.93
CA ASN A 193 1.38 -4.77 -8.86
C ASN A 193 0.95 -6.14 -8.28
N SER A 194 1.87 -6.87 -7.66
CA SER A 194 1.52 -8.14 -7.00
C SER A 194 0.59 -7.94 -5.80
N PHE A 195 0.80 -6.87 -5.02
CA PHE A 195 -0.10 -6.50 -3.92
C PHE A 195 -1.49 -6.14 -4.41
N LEU A 196 -1.64 -5.26 -5.41
CA LEU A 196 -2.94 -4.86 -5.96
C LEU A 196 -3.72 -6.06 -6.51
N ARG A 197 -3.03 -6.94 -7.24
CA ARG A 197 -3.58 -8.20 -7.75
C ARG A 197 -4.09 -9.10 -6.63
N ASP A 198 -3.28 -9.30 -5.58
CA ASP A 198 -3.63 -10.21 -4.49
C ASP A 198 -4.62 -9.57 -3.50
N LEU A 199 -4.66 -8.23 -3.37
CA LEU A 199 -5.68 -7.47 -2.63
C LEU A 199 -7.04 -7.64 -3.28
N LYS A 200 -7.12 -7.53 -4.61
CA LYS A 200 -8.34 -7.83 -5.37
C LYS A 200 -8.84 -9.25 -5.08
N LYS A 201 -7.96 -10.25 -5.16
CA LYS A 201 -8.31 -11.65 -4.81
C LYS A 201 -8.76 -11.79 -3.36
N LEU A 202 -8.11 -11.09 -2.43
CA LEU A 202 -8.47 -11.10 -1.01
C LEU A 202 -9.89 -10.55 -0.81
N CYS A 203 -10.23 -9.41 -1.40
CA CYS A 203 -11.58 -8.86 -1.30
C CYS A 203 -12.64 -9.80 -1.86
N PHE A 204 -12.40 -10.43 -3.03
CA PHE A 204 -13.31 -11.44 -3.58
C PHE A 204 -13.43 -12.69 -2.69
N LYS A 205 -12.32 -13.16 -2.10
CA LYS A 205 -12.34 -14.24 -1.08
C LYS A 205 -13.24 -13.86 0.10
N TYR A 206 -13.26 -12.58 0.47
CA TYR A 206 -14.08 -12.05 1.55
C TYR A 206 -15.46 -11.53 1.12
N GLY A 207 -15.95 -11.95 -0.04
CA GLY A 207 -17.33 -11.72 -0.47
C GLY A 207 -17.57 -10.46 -1.29
N ALA A 208 -16.53 -9.70 -1.66
CA ALA A 208 -16.69 -8.62 -2.63
C ALA A 208 -17.27 -9.21 -3.93
N ASN A 209 -18.10 -8.43 -4.62
CA ASN A 209 -18.84 -8.93 -5.78
C ASN A 209 -18.78 -7.99 -6.98
N ASP A 210 -18.10 -6.86 -6.85
CA ASP A 210 -17.84 -5.92 -7.92
C ASP A 210 -16.45 -5.29 -7.79
N PHE A 211 -15.87 -4.95 -8.94
CA PHE A 211 -14.62 -4.21 -9.06
C PHE A 211 -14.76 -3.17 -10.17
N GLU A 212 -14.53 -1.91 -9.83
CA GLU A 212 -14.48 -0.79 -10.77
C GLU A 212 -13.08 -0.19 -10.76
N PHE A 213 -12.51 0.00 -11.95
CA PHE A 213 -11.25 0.70 -12.16
C PHE A 213 -11.54 2.13 -12.62
N GLU A 214 -10.98 3.11 -11.93
CA GLU A 214 -11.13 4.51 -12.31
C GLU A 214 -10.03 4.86 -13.33
N ASN A 215 -10.43 5.06 -14.59
CA ASN A 215 -9.49 5.50 -15.61
C ASN A 215 -9.24 7.00 -15.49
N LEU A 216 -8.15 7.38 -14.83
CA LEU A 216 -7.71 8.76 -14.64
C LEU A 216 -7.19 9.44 -15.93
N GLY A 217 -7.25 8.76 -17.09
CA GLY A 217 -6.74 9.27 -18.37
C GLY A 217 -5.20 9.25 -18.48
N LEU A 218 -4.56 8.48 -17.60
CA LEU A 218 -3.11 8.36 -17.48
C LEU A 218 -2.62 7.10 -18.23
N ASN A 219 -1.50 7.21 -18.96
CA ASN A 219 -1.01 6.17 -19.88
C ASN A 219 -0.20 5.06 -19.19
N ASP A 220 0.17 5.29 -17.93
CA ASP A 220 1.00 4.45 -17.08
C ASP A 220 0.19 3.53 -16.16
N PHE A 221 -1.14 3.44 -16.37
CA PHE A 221 -2.01 2.61 -15.56
C PHE A 221 -3.00 1.75 -16.35
N SER A 222 -3.41 0.64 -15.73
CA SER A 222 -4.48 -0.24 -16.19
C SER A 222 -5.24 -0.82 -15.00
N GLU A 223 -6.36 -1.49 -15.23
CA GLU A 223 -7.08 -2.23 -14.17
C GLU A 223 -6.24 -3.32 -13.44
N ASN A 224 -5.08 -3.67 -14.00
CA ASN A 224 -4.20 -4.73 -13.51
C ASN A 224 -2.96 -4.24 -12.77
N GLY A 225 -2.71 -2.92 -12.75
CA GLY A 225 -1.52 -2.34 -12.11
C GLY A 225 -0.89 -1.19 -12.88
N VAL A 226 0.24 -0.73 -12.36
CA VAL A 226 1.11 0.29 -12.95
C VAL A 226 1.93 -0.34 -14.08
N LEU A 227 2.00 0.34 -15.22
CA LEU A 227 2.77 -0.09 -16.38
C LEU A 227 4.23 0.30 -16.19
N PHE A 228 5.09 -0.70 -16.24
CA PHE A 228 6.54 -0.56 -16.29
C PHE A 228 6.99 -0.80 -17.74
N ASP A 229 7.41 0.26 -18.43
CA ASP A 229 7.78 0.22 -19.86
C ASP A 229 6.66 -0.36 -20.77
N GLY A 230 5.41 0.00 -20.49
CA GLY A 230 4.25 -0.44 -21.26
C GLY A 230 3.67 -1.80 -20.85
N GLU A 231 4.24 -2.47 -19.85
CA GLU A 231 3.78 -3.79 -19.38
C GLU A 231 3.53 -3.80 -17.87
N VAL A 232 2.54 -4.59 -17.42
CA VAL A 232 2.36 -4.87 -15.99
C VAL A 232 3.23 -6.06 -15.62
N ILE A 233 4.31 -5.79 -14.88
CA ILE A 233 5.23 -6.82 -14.39
C ILE A 233 4.94 -7.08 -12.91
N TYR A 234 4.94 -8.35 -12.49
CA TYR A 234 4.73 -8.75 -11.10
C TYR A 234 6.03 -9.11 -10.40
N TYR A 235 6.04 -9.00 -9.07
CA TYR A 235 7.21 -9.35 -8.25
C TYR A 235 7.66 -10.79 -8.47
N GLU A 236 6.70 -11.71 -8.63
CA GLU A 236 6.99 -13.13 -8.86
C GLU A 236 7.72 -13.38 -10.18
N ASP A 237 7.58 -12.49 -11.17
CA ASP A 237 8.23 -12.62 -12.48
C ASP A 237 9.72 -12.24 -12.40
N ILE A 238 10.08 -11.32 -11.49
CA ILE A 238 11.44 -10.78 -11.38
C ILE A 238 12.25 -11.37 -10.22
N VAL A 239 11.62 -12.03 -9.23
CA VAL A 239 12.28 -12.49 -8.00
C VAL A 239 13.49 -13.39 -8.24
N GLY A 240 13.49 -14.16 -9.34
CA GLY A 240 14.61 -15.00 -9.75
C GLY A 240 15.87 -14.21 -10.14
N LEU A 241 15.68 -12.98 -10.63
CA LEU A 241 16.73 -12.08 -11.12
C LEU A 241 17.30 -11.18 -10.02
N LEU A 242 16.61 -11.07 -8.89
CA LEU A 242 17.00 -10.20 -7.79
C LEU A 242 18.21 -10.73 -7.00
N LEU A 243 19.04 -9.83 -6.50
CA LEU A 243 20.08 -10.15 -5.52
C LEU A 243 19.44 -10.55 -4.18
N PRO A 244 20.09 -11.37 -3.34
CA PRO A 244 19.51 -11.82 -2.07
C PRO A 244 18.97 -10.70 -1.19
N HIS A 245 19.69 -9.57 -1.08
CA HIS A 245 19.27 -8.41 -0.28
C HIS A 245 18.10 -7.60 -0.88
N GLN A 246 17.75 -7.85 -2.15
CA GLN A 246 16.61 -7.22 -2.84
C GLN A 246 15.34 -8.08 -2.75
N LYS A 247 15.46 -9.33 -2.29
CA LYS A 247 14.34 -10.26 -2.18
C LYS A 247 13.56 -10.01 -0.89
N ILE A 248 12.24 -10.09 -0.99
CA ILE A 248 11.37 -10.36 0.16
C ILE A 248 11.64 -11.82 0.51
N VAL A 249 12.26 -12.07 1.67
CA VAL A 249 12.74 -13.41 2.02
C VAL A 249 11.55 -14.38 2.14
N LYS A 250 11.78 -15.62 1.71
CA LYS A 250 10.80 -16.73 1.71
C LYS A 250 10.67 -17.37 3.09
#